data_AF-A0A816XFK2-F1
#
_entry.id   AF-A0A816XFK2-F1
#
_cell.length_a   1.000
_cell.length_b   1.000
_cell.length_c   1.000
_cell.angle_alpha   90.00
_cell.angle_beta   90.00
_cell.angle_gamma   90.00
#
_symmetry.space_group_name_H-M   'P 1'
#
loop_
_entity.id
_entity.type
_entity.pdbx_description
1 polymer ?
#
loop_
_entity_poly.entity_id
_entity_poly.type
_entity_poly.pdbx_seq_one_letter_code
_entity_poly.pdbx_strand_id
1 'polypeptide(L)'
;MTDRDDINEILEIDFEVGHVSIIRPEPTTIHNLPRTHDWTVYLRSANVHGDLNCLIQRCIFHLHPEFPDSKREFKSTPFYIKETGYAGFHLPIEIFFKTRKDPKKFRIEYDLDLHTNVDGHPYRQKESYVRKYRCTFYNPDPELRQKILAAGGVSKLFFLSLTLSICSRHEKYS
;
A
#
# COMPACT_ATOMS: atom_id res chain seq x y z
N MET A 1 0.15 -7.05 -23.32
CA MET A 1 0.99 -5.84 -23.21
C MET A 1 0.29 -4.79 -24.04
N THR A 2 -0.36 -3.83 -23.40
CA THR A 2 -0.92 -2.65 -24.08
C THR A 2 0.24 -1.86 -24.66
N ASP A 3 0.17 -1.53 -25.95
CA ASP A 3 1.19 -0.72 -26.60
C ASP A 3 1.21 0.69 -25.97
N ARG A 4 2.35 1.37 -25.99
CA ARG A 4 2.45 2.71 -25.37
C ARG A 4 1.47 3.71 -25.99
N ASP A 5 1.10 3.47 -27.24
CA ASP A 5 0.21 4.33 -28.03
C ASP A 5 -1.28 4.18 -27.65
N ASP A 6 -1.66 3.15 -26.87
CA ASP A 6 -3.04 2.93 -26.43
C ASP A 6 -3.34 3.51 -25.03
N ILE A 7 -2.34 4.05 -24.32
CA ILE A 7 -2.50 4.56 -22.94
C ILE A 7 -2.93 6.03 -22.97
N ASN A 8 -4.22 6.27 -22.76
CA ASN A 8 -4.81 7.62 -22.73
C ASN A 8 -4.94 8.18 -21.31
N GLU A 9 -5.04 7.32 -20.29
CA GLU A 9 -5.12 7.73 -18.89
C GLU A 9 -4.33 6.80 -17.99
N ILE A 10 -3.55 7.38 -17.07
CA ILE A 10 -2.95 6.66 -15.95
C ILE A 10 -3.55 7.19 -14.65
N LEU A 11 -4.02 6.30 -13.80
CA LEU A 11 -4.42 6.63 -12.44
C LEU A 11 -3.47 5.98 -11.45
N GLU A 12 -3.04 6.76 -10.46
CA GLU A 12 -2.16 6.28 -9.39
C GLU A 12 -2.84 6.48 -8.04
N ILE A 13 -2.70 5.50 -7.16
CA ILE A 13 -3.06 5.62 -5.75
C ILE A 13 -1.88 5.18 -4.90
N ASP A 14 -1.55 5.97 -3.90
CA ASP A 14 -0.53 5.65 -2.91
C ASP A 14 -1.21 5.06 -1.67
N PHE A 15 -0.80 3.85 -1.29
CA PHE A 15 -1.15 3.22 -0.01
C PHE A 15 -0.06 3.48 1.00
N GLU A 16 -0.44 3.65 2.27
CA GLU A 16 0.49 3.65 3.40
C GLU A 16 0.32 2.36 4.20
N VAL A 17 1.42 1.64 4.36
CA VAL A 17 1.53 0.56 5.35
C VAL A 17 2.46 1.03 6.45
N GLY A 18 1.98 0.98 7.68
CA GLY A 18 2.77 1.33 8.83
C GLY A 18 2.61 0.33 9.95
N HIS A 19 3.59 0.29 10.84
CA HIS A 19 3.47 -0.43 12.09
C HIS A 19 4.03 0.38 13.25
N VAL A 20 3.45 0.14 14.42
CA VAL A 20 3.90 0.65 15.70
C VAL A 20 4.26 -0.55 16.55
N SER A 21 5.44 -0.56 17.15
CA SER A 21 5.87 -1.60 18.09
C SER A 21 6.20 -0.98 19.43
N ILE A 22 5.90 -1.71 20.50
CA ILE A 22 6.13 -1.29 21.88
C ILE A 22 6.82 -2.44 22.60
N ILE A 23 8.01 -2.19 23.16
CA ILE A 23 8.73 -3.14 23.99
C ILE A 23 7.98 -3.26 25.33
N ARG A 24 7.68 -4.48 25.73
CA ARG A 24 7.00 -4.76 27.00
C ARG A 24 8.00 -4.60 28.16
N PRO A 25 7.65 -3.85 29.22
CA PRO A 25 8.47 -3.76 30.43
C PRO A 25 8.66 -5.12 31.11
N GLU A 26 7.62 -5.95 31.06
CA GLU A 26 7.59 -7.31 31.60
C GLU A 26 7.32 -8.29 30.46
N PRO A 27 8.38 -8.86 29.83
CA PRO A 27 8.23 -9.89 28.82
C PRO A 27 7.58 -11.15 29.41
N THR A 28 6.59 -11.69 28.72
CA THR A 28 5.94 -12.94 29.10
C THR A 28 6.35 -14.07 28.17
N THR A 29 6.05 -15.31 28.56
CA THR A 29 6.21 -16.48 27.71
C THR A 29 4.85 -17.15 27.54
N ILE A 30 4.42 -17.34 26.31
CA ILE A 30 3.18 -18.04 25.98
C ILE A 30 3.53 -19.16 25.01
N HIS A 31 3.13 -20.40 25.31
CA HIS A 31 3.48 -21.59 24.52
C HIS A 31 4.99 -21.72 24.25
N ASN A 32 5.83 -21.45 25.25
CA ASN A 32 7.30 -21.45 25.15
C ASN A 32 7.90 -20.42 24.18
N LEU A 33 7.11 -19.46 23.69
CA LEU A 33 7.58 -18.37 22.85
C LEU A 33 7.61 -17.05 23.64
N PRO A 34 8.71 -16.27 23.57
CA PRO A 34 8.78 -14.96 24.21
C PRO A 34 7.75 -14.00 23.61
N ARG A 35 7.19 -13.14 24.44
CA ARG A 35 6.36 -11.99 24.04
C ARG A 35 7.05 -10.75 24.58
N THR A 36 7.92 -10.19 23.76
CA THR A 36 8.76 -9.04 24.12
C THR A 36 8.18 -7.74 23.58
N HIS A 37 7.36 -7.79 22.52
CA HIS A 37 6.74 -6.62 21.91
C HIS A 37 5.24 -6.78 21.78
N ASP A 38 4.53 -5.68 21.98
CA ASP A 38 3.19 -5.46 21.44
C ASP A 38 3.33 -4.69 20.13
N TRP A 39 2.69 -5.11 19.05
CA TRP A 39 2.77 -4.43 17.77
C TRP A 39 1.41 -4.26 17.11
N THR A 40 1.28 -3.19 16.34
CA THR A 40 0.10 -2.89 15.52
C THR A 40 0.56 -2.56 14.11
N VAL A 41 0.16 -3.34 13.13
CA VAL A 41 0.37 -3.03 11.71
C VAL A 41 -0.94 -2.59 11.07
N TYR A 42 -0.89 -1.65 10.14
CA TYR A 42 -2.06 -1.11 9.47
C TYR A 42 -1.80 -0.78 8.00
N LEU A 43 -2.87 -0.78 7.22
CA LEU A 43 -2.94 -0.30 5.84
C LEU A 43 -3.97 0.85 5.76
N ARG A 44 -3.61 1.96 5.12
CA ARG A 44 -4.51 3.09 4.85
C ARG A 44 -4.21 3.76 3.50
N SER A 45 -5.08 4.68 3.08
CA SER A 45 -4.77 5.56 1.95
C SER A 45 -3.68 6.55 2.39
N ALA A 46 -2.72 6.86 1.50
CA ALA A 46 -1.76 7.94 1.74
C ALA A 46 -2.44 9.32 1.68
N ASN A 47 -3.61 9.40 1.05
CA ASN A 47 -4.46 10.58 1.09
C ASN A 47 -5.39 10.50 2.31
N VAL A 48 -5.32 11.49 3.20
CA VAL A 48 -6.10 11.54 4.45
C VAL A 48 -7.62 11.56 4.22
N HIS A 49 -8.06 12.03 3.05
CA HIS A 49 -9.47 12.07 2.67
C HIS A 49 -9.92 10.88 1.81
N GLY A 50 -9.00 9.95 1.50
CA GLY A 50 -9.29 8.82 0.63
C GLY A 50 -10.08 7.72 1.33
N ASP A 51 -11.29 7.42 0.84
CA ASP A 51 -12.09 6.30 1.35
C ASP A 51 -11.72 4.99 0.63
N LEU A 52 -10.95 4.12 1.30
CA LEU A 52 -10.59 2.83 0.73
C LEU A 52 -11.77 1.84 0.63
N ASN A 53 -12.89 2.05 1.35
CA ASN A 53 -14.04 1.14 1.26
C ASN A 53 -14.67 1.15 -0.12
N CYS A 54 -14.62 2.25 -0.87
CA CYS A 54 -15.17 2.31 -2.22
C CYS A 54 -14.34 1.50 -3.23
N LEU A 55 -13.03 1.36 -2.99
CA LEU A 55 -12.07 0.73 -3.90
C LEU A 55 -11.72 -0.72 -3.53
N ILE A 56 -11.56 -1.03 -2.24
CA ILE A 56 -11.06 -2.33 -1.77
C ILE A 56 -12.24 -3.25 -1.45
N GLN A 57 -12.29 -4.42 -2.10
CA GLN A 57 -13.26 -5.48 -1.82
C GLN A 57 -12.88 -6.23 -0.54
N ARG A 58 -11.59 -6.56 -0.41
CA ARG A 58 -11.03 -7.18 0.78
C ARG A 58 -9.52 -6.99 0.80
N CYS A 59 -8.95 -6.98 2.00
CA CYS A 59 -7.52 -6.94 2.25
C CYS A 59 -7.14 -8.19 3.06
N ILE A 60 -6.04 -8.84 2.71
CA ILE A 60 -5.50 -9.97 3.47
C ILE A 60 -4.09 -9.65 3.92
N PHE A 61 -3.84 -9.79 5.21
CA PHE A 61 -2.51 -9.79 5.79
C PHE A 61 -2.09 -11.24 6.03
N HIS A 62 -0.90 -11.60 5.56
CA HIS A 62 -0.31 -12.94 5.73
C HIS A 62 0.76 -12.88 6.82
N LEU A 63 0.35 -13.08 8.07
CA LEU A 63 1.23 -13.19 9.23
C LEU A 63 2.15 -14.42 9.13
N HIS A 64 3.20 -14.45 9.95
CA HIS A 64 4.05 -15.65 10.08
C HIS A 64 3.20 -16.89 10.44
N PRO A 65 3.50 -18.10 9.91
CA PRO A 65 2.69 -19.31 10.14
C PRO A 65 2.53 -19.72 11.61
N GLU A 66 3.41 -19.25 12.50
CA GLU A 66 3.32 -19.49 13.95
C GLU A 66 2.15 -18.76 14.62
N PHE A 67 1.59 -17.73 13.98
CA PHE A 67 0.41 -17.04 14.52
C PHE A 67 -0.86 -17.87 14.26
N PRO A 68 -1.75 -18.01 15.26
CA PRO A 68 -3.08 -18.55 15.02
C PRO A 68 -3.82 -17.64 14.04
N ASP A 69 -4.55 -18.25 13.11
CA ASP A 69 -5.23 -17.56 12.01
C ASP A 69 -4.27 -16.62 11.25
N SER A 70 -3.11 -17.14 10.85
CA SER A 70 -2.03 -16.35 10.21
C SER A 70 -2.49 -15.60 8.95
N LYS A 71 -3.58 -16.02 8.30
CA LYS A 71 -4.23 -15.30 7.21
C LYS A 71 -5.41 -14.47 7.72
N ARG A 72 -5.20 -13.16 7.91
CA ARG A 72 -6.22 -12.24 8.43
C ARG A 72 -6.89 -11.46 7.30
N GLU A 73 -8.16 -11.75 7.04
CA GLU A 73 -8.95 -11.08 5.99
C GLU A 73 -9.86 -9.98 6.57
N PHE A 74 -9.89 -8.83 5.90
CA PHE A 74 -10.73 -7.68 6.21
C PHE A 74 -11.55 -7.28 4.99
N LYS A 75 -12.83 -6.95 5.17
CA LYS A 75 -13.73 -6.54 4.07
C LYS A 75 -14.01 -5.03 4.04
N SER A 76 -13.62 -4.30 5.07
CA SER A 76 -13.78 -2.85 5.19
C SER A 76 -12.71 -2.26 6.11
N THR A 77 -12.48 -0.95 6.02
CA THR A 77 -11.62 -0.21 6.93
C THR A 77 -12.21 -0.19 8.36
N PRO A 78 -11.37 0.00 9.40
CA PRO A 78 -9.90 0.13 9.36
C PRO A 78 -9.19 -1.22 9.17
N PHE A 79 -8.17 -1.26 8.32
CA PHE A 79 -7.34 -2.44 8.07
C PHE A 79 -6.15 -2.45 9.03
N TYR A 80 -6.26 -3.14 10.16
CA TYR A 80 -5.14 -3.25 11.10
C TYR A 80 -5.17 -4.57 11.86
N ILE A 81 -4.00 -4.98 12.34
CA ILE A 81 -3.80 -6.14 13.22
C ILE A 81 -3.04 -5.67 14.44
N LYS A 82 -3.47 -6.14 15.61
CA LYS A 82 -2.75 -6.03 16.88
C LYS A 82 -2.37 -7.42 17.33
N GLU A 83 -1.10 -7.60 17.66
CA GLU A 83 -0.55 -8.88 18.08
C GLU A 83 0.65 -8.65 19.00
N THR A 84 1.14 -9.74 19.57
CA THR A 84 2.36 -9.74 20.38
C THR A 84 3.37 -10.72 19.81
N GLY A 85 4.66 -10.38 19.86
CA GLY A 85 5.71 -11.19 19.25
C GLY A 85 7.09 -10.86 19.77
N TYR A 86 8.09 -11.56 19.23
CA TYR A 86 9.49 -11.43 19.67
C TYR A 86 10.46 -11.12 18.54
N ALA A 87 10.06 -11.34 17.29
CA ALA A 87 10.89 -11.13 16.11
C ALA A 87 10.11 -10.43 15.01
N GLY A 88 10.84 -9.64 14.21
CA GLY A 88 10.33 -9.10 12.95
C GLY A 88 10.19 -10.19 11.89
N PHE A 89 9.39 -9.92 10.86
CA PHE A 89 9.14 -10.87 9.78
C PHE A 89 8.59 -10.20 8.52
N HIS A 90 8.71 -10.91 7.40
CA HIS A 90 8.13 -10.53 6.13
C HIS A 90 6.60 -10.72 6.14
N LEU A 91 5.86 -9.64 5.87
CA LEU A 91 4.41 -9.56 5.93
C LEU A 91 3.83 -9.22 4.54
N PRO A 92 3.47 -10.24 3.74
CA PRO A 92 2.71 -10.01 2.52
C PRO A 92 1.31 -9.48 2.81
N ILE A 93 0.89 -8.48 2.05
CA ILE A 93 -0.45 -7.89 2.12
C ILE A 93 -1.07 -7.91 0.72
N GLU A 94 -2.22 -8.56 0.57
CA GLU A 94 -2.97 -8.60 -0.68
C GLU A 94 -4.21 -7.72 -0.62
N ILE A 95 -4.28 -6.75 -1.51
CA ILE A 95 -5.42 -5.84 -1.68
C ILE A 95 -6.21 -6.30 -2.90
N PHE A 96 -7.46 -6.72 -2.70
CA PHE A 96 -8.37 -7.07 -3.79
C PHE A 96 -9.28 -5.89 -4.10
N PHE A 97 -9.36 -5.48 -5.36
CA PHE A 97 -10.13 -4.33 -5.78
C PHE A 97 -11.58 -4.70 -6.12
N LYS A 98 -12.51 -3.77 -5.89
CA LYS A 98 -13.92 -3.87 -6.32
C LYS A 98 -14.04 -3.64 -7.82
N THR A 99 -13.46 -4.53 -8.63
CA THR A 99 -13.51 -4.48 -10.10
C THR A 99 -13.68 -5.87 -10.70
N ARG A 100 -14.20 -5.92 -11.92
CA ARG A 100 -14.29 -7.15 -12.73
C ARG A 100 -13.09 -7.32 -13.67
N LYS A 101 -12.40 -6.22 -13.99
CA LYS A 101 -11.26 -6.17 -14.92
C LYS A 101 -9.93 -6.20 -14.18
N ASP A 102 -8.86 -6.54 -14.90
CA ASP A 102 -7.52 -6.48 -14.34
C ASP A 102 -6.99 -5.04 -14.22
N PRO A 103 -6.14 -4.76 -13.22
CA PRO A 103 -5.68 -5.70 -12.19
C PRO A 103 -6.75 -5.93 -11.11
N LYS A 104 -7.03 -7.21 -10.78
CA LYS A 104 -7.97 -7.57 -9.70
C LYS A 104 -7.37 -7.43 -8.30
N LYS A 105 -6.04 -7.46 -8.18
CA LYS A 105 -5.33 -7.34 -6.91
C LYS A 105 -4.01 -6.59 -7.03
N PHE A 106 -3.59 -6.00 -5.92
CA PHE A 106 -2.27 -5.43 -5.71
C PHE A 106 -1.63 -6.08 -4.49
N ARG A 107 -0.34 -6.41 -4.56
CA ARG A 107 0.39 -7.08 -3.49
C ARG A 107 1.50 -6.18 -2.98
N ILE A 108 1.52 -5.99 -1.67
CA ILE A 108 2.56 -5.26 -0.95
C ILE A 108 3.37 -6.28 -0.17
N GLU A 109 4.69 -6.20 -0.33
CA GLU A 109 5.64 -6.95 0.47
C GLU A 109 6.19 -6.02 1.56
N TYR A 110 5.69 -6.19 2.78
CA TYR A 110 6.04 -5.34 3.92
C TYR A 110 7.04 -6.05 4.82
N ASP A 111 7.97 -5.30 5.40
CA ASP A 111 8.90 -5.81 6.42
C ASP A 111 8.47 -5.25 7.78
N LEU A 112 8.05 -6.13 8.69
CA LEU A 112 7.65 -5.77 10.03
C LEU A 112 8.85 -5.96 10.94
N ASP A 113 9.55 -4.88 11.22
CA ASP A 113 10.77 -4.88 12.03
C ASP A 113 10.44 -4.64 13.50
N LEU A 114 10.90 -5.54 14.37
CA LEU A 114 10.86 -5.36 15.82
C LEU A 114 12.27 -5.06 16.32
N HIS A 115 12.56 -3.78 16.57
CA HIS A 115 13.84 -3.40 17.14
C HIS A 115 13.91 -3.83 18.59
N THR A 116 14.99 -4.54 18.93
CA THR A 116 15.31 -4.86 20.32
C THR A 116 16.22 -3.77 20.89
N ASN A 117 16.18 -3.60 22.21
CA ASN A 117 17.10 -2.71 22.94
C ASN A 117 18.53 -3.30 22.95
N VAL A 118 19.18 -3.42 21.79
CA VAL A 118 20.58 -3.87 21.70
C VAL A 118 21.53 -2.78 22.23
N ASP A 119 21.13 -1.51 22.14
CA ASP A 119 21.98 -0.36 22.49
C ASP A 119 21.90 0.04 23.97
N GLY A 120 21.14 -0.68 24.81
CA GLY A 120 21.05 -0.42 26.25
C GLY A 120 20.33 0.90 26.62
N HIS A 121 19.64 1.55 25.69
CA HIS A 121 18.90 2.79 25.97
C HIS A 121 17.52 2.51 26.60
N PRO A 122 17.30 2.80 27.89
CA PRO A 122 16.07 2.42 28.60
C PRO A 122 14.80 3.18 28.15
N TYR A 123 14.96 4.18 27.27
CA TYR A 123 13.90 5.11 26.87
C TYR A 123 13.23 4.80 25.52
N ARG A 124 13.84 3.97 24.65
CA ARG A 124 13.24 3.63 23.34
C ARG A 124 12.29 2.43 23.48
N GLN A 125 11.14 2.68 24.08
CA GLN A 125 10.13 1.62 24.28
C GLN A 125 9.09 1.56 23.16
N LYS A 126 8.96 2.60 22.31
CA LYS A 126 7.96 2.66 21.24
C LYS A 126 8.59 3.13 19.95
N GLU A 127 8.32 2.40 18.88
CA GLU A 127 8.76 2.75 17.53
C GLU A 127 7.58 2.78 16.56
N SER A 128 7.74 3.53 15.48
CA SER A 128 6.71 3.69 14.45
C SER A 128 7.35 3.86 13.09
N TYR A 129 6.96 3.01 12.15
CA TYR A 129 7.44 3.02 10.77
C TYR A 129 6.28 3.16 9.81
N VAL A 130 6.46 3.90 8.72
CA VAL A 130 5.48 4.04 7.64
C VAL A 130 6.19 3.99 6.30
N ARG A 131 5.68 3.19 5.36
CA ARG A 131 6.16 3.10 3.98
C ARG A 131 5.00 3.33 3.02
N LYS A 132 5.28 4.04 1.92
CA LYS A 132 4.33 4.29 0.83
C LYS A 132 4.50 3.28 -0.29
N TYR A 133 3.40 2.78 -0.82
CA TYR A 133 3.34 1.82 -1.92
C TYR A 133 2.41 2.34 -3.00
N ARG A 134 2.95 2.58 -4.20
CA ARG A 134 2.20 3.11 -5.33
C ARG A 134 1.59 1.99 -6.17
N CYS A 135 0.30 2.08 -6.41
CA CYS A 135 -0.41 1.24 -7.36
C CYS A 135 -0.83 2.08 -8.58
N THR A 136 -0.47 1.60 -9.77
CA THR A 136 -0.75 2.28 -11.04
C THR A 136 -1.76 1.49 -11.85
N PHE A 137 -2.78 2.18 -12.35
CA PHE A 137 -3.82 1.66 -13.22
C PHE A 137 -3.70 2.33 -14.59
N TYR A 138 -3.69 1.52 -15.64
CA TYR A 138 -3.62 1.98 -17.02
C TYR A 138 -5.00 1.85 -17.66
N ASN A 139 -5.55 2.95 -18.19
CA ASN A 139 -6.87 3.01 -18.80
C ASN A 139 -7.97 2.28 -17.98
N PRO A 140 -8.13 2.57 -16.67
CA PRO A 140 -9.17 1.93 -15.89
C PRO A 140 -10.55 2.28 -16.47
N ASP A 141 -11.48 1.32 -16.41
CA ASP A 141 -12.85 1.59 -16.82
C ASP A 141 -13.50 2.68 -15.94
N PRO A 142 -14.59 3.32 -16.40
CA PRO A 142 -15.20 4.44 -15.68
C PRO A 142 -15.60 4.13 -14.22
N GLU A 143 -16.02 2.89 -13.93
CA GLU A 143 -16.42 2.49 -12.58
C GLU A 143 -15.20 2.39 -11.65
N LEU A 144 -14.14 1.70 -12.11
CA LEU A 144 -12.90 1.59 -11.35
C LEU A 144 -12.23 2.96 -11.19
N ARG A 145 -12.25 3.80 -12.24
CA ARG A 145 -11.75 5.18 -12.21
C ARG A 145 -12.39 5.99 -11.10
N GLN A 146 -13.72 5.99 -11.00
CA GLN A 146 -14.44 6.72 -9.95
C GLN A 146 -14.03 6.24 -8.55
N LYS A 147 -13.90 4.93 -8.35
CA LYS A 147 -13.45 4.34 -7.08
C LYS A 147 -12.01 4.72 -6.73
N ILE A 148 -11.10 4.72 -7.70
CA ILE A 148 -9.70 5.12 -7.46
C ILE A 148 -9.64 6.59 -7.02
N LEU A 149 -10.34 7.48 -7.70
CA LEU A 149 -10.39 8.90 -7.36
C LEU A 149 -11.01 9.15 -5.98
N ALA A 150 -12.13 8.47 -5.67
CA ALA A 150 -12.77 8.56 -4.36
C ALA A 150 -11.90 8.00 -3.21
N ALA A 151 -11.05 7.02 -3.51
CA ALA A 151 -10.04 6.50 -2.60
C ALA A 151 -8.80 7.40 -2.45
N GLY A 152 -8.79 8.57 -3.11
CA GLY A 152 -7.71 9.56 -3.05
C GLY A 152 -6.62 9.39 -4.11
N GLY A 153 -6.87 8.58 -5.14
CA GLY A 153 -5.99 8.45 -6.29
C GLY A 153 -6.01 9.69 -7.18
N VAL A 154 -4.99 9.81 -8.02
CA VAL A 154 -4.74 10.95 -8.91
C VAL A 154 -4.70 10.49 -10.36
N SER A 155 -5.33 11.24 -11.26
CA SER A 155 -5.24 11.01 -12.70
C SER A 155 -4.06 11.80 -13.28
N LYS A 156 -3.24 11.13 -14.08
CA LYS A 156 -2.18 11.71 -14.90
C LYS A 156 -2.60 11.56 -16.35
N LEU A 157 -2.99 12.68 -16.96
CA LEU A 157 -3.29 12.74 -18.39
C LEU A 157 -1.99 13.00 -19.16
N PHE A 158 -1.71 12.19 -20.17
CA PHE A 158 -0.68 12.51 -21.16
C PHE A 158 -1.31 13.47 -22.16
N PHE A 159 -0.96 14.75 -22.08
CA PHE A 159 -1.09 15.60 -23.25
C PHE A 159 -0.11 15.05 -24.29
N LEU A 160 -0.60 14.37 -25.33
CA LEU A 160 0.16 14.19 -26.56
C LEU A 160 0.59 15.60 -26.98
N SER A 161 1.88 15.89 -26.93
CA SER A 161 2.41 17.13 -27.47
C SER A 161 2.01 17.18 -28.94
N LEU A 162 1.07 18.04 -29.31
CA LEU A 162 0.96 18.48 -30.68
C LEU A 162 2.28 19.18 -31.00
N THR A 163 3.23 18.47 -31.60
CA THR A 163 4.29 19.12 -32.35
C THR A 163 3.60 19.76 -33.54
N LEU A 164 3.31 21.07 -33.43
CA LEU A 164 3.05 21.92 -34.58
C LEU A 164 4.27 21.82 -35.48
N SER A 165 4.21 20.93 -36.48
CA SER A 165 5.09 21.01 -37.63
C SER A 165 4.69 22.28 -38.37
N ILE A 166 5.39 23.38 -38.08
CA ILE A 166 5.37 24.56 -38.94
C ILE A 166 6.02 24.10 -40.24
N CYS A 167 5.17 23.75 -41.19
CA CYS A 167 5.55 23.45 -42.55
C CYS A 167 6.33 24.65 -43.11
N SER A 168 7.57 24.37 -43.53
CA SER A 168 8.43 25.30 -44.25
C SER A 168 7.68 25.91 -45.42
N ARG A 169 7.50 27.23 -45.41
CA ARG A 169 7.26 27.99 -46.64
C ARG A 169 8.52 28.79 -46.95
N HIS A 170 9.37 28.17 -47.75
CA HIS A 170 10.36 28.84 -48.56
C HIS A 170 9.63 29.89 -49.43
N GLU A 171 9.84 31.17 -49.15
CA GLU A 171 9.64 32.22 -50.14
C GLU A 171 11.02 32.68 -50.59
N LYS A 172 11.41 32.18 -51.77
CA LYS A 172 12.45 32.78 -52.60
C LYS A 172 11.89 34.12 -53.07
N TYR A 173 12.58 35.21 -52.76
CA TYR A 173 12.55 36.40 -53.59
C TYR A 173 13.98 36.75 -53.97
N SER A 174 14.10 37.09 -55.26
CA SER A 174 15.30 37.39 -56.05
C SER A 174 16.20 38.47 -55.47
#